data_AF-A0A0F2Q2K8-F1
#
_entry.id   AF-A0A0F2Q2K8-F1
#
_cell.length_a   1.000
_cell.length_b   1.000
_cell.length_c   1.000
_cell.angle_alpha   90.00
_cell.angle_beta   90.00
_cell.angle_gamma   90.00
#
_symmetry.space_group_name_H-M   'P 1'
#
loop_
_entity.id
_entity.type
_entity.pdbx_description
1 polymer ?
#
loop_
_entity_poly.entity_id
_entity_poly.type
_entity_poly.pdbx_seq_one_letter_code
_entity_poly.pdbx_strand_id
1 'polypeptide(L)' 'VSAFRPRRWRGALLPSKVTVTIDVLESEKRPVNAVADHNEVKSVTQVRVAESKDDTTRILTDSSHSWNDRILAEQFLP' A
#
# COMPACT_ATOMS: atom_id res chain seq x y z
N VAL A 1 5.68 4.86 8.93
CA VAL A 1 5.02 6.14 8.56
C VAL A 1 4.62 6.88 9.82
N SER A 2 5.03 8.15 9.99
CA SER A 2 4.74 8.95 11.19
C SER A 2 3.59 9.92 10.94
N ALA A 3 2.36 9.39 10.89
CA ALA A 3 1.18 10.19 10.60
C ALA A 3 0.98 11.31 11.66
N PHE A 4 0.82 12.55 11.19
CA PHE A 4 0.54 13.68 12.07
C PHE A 4 -0.86 13.55 12.70
N ARG A 5 -1.87 13.20 11.91
CA ARG A 5 -3.23 12.86 12.33
C ARG A 5 -3.89 11.83 11.40
N PRO A 6 -4.70 10.90 11.94
CA PRO A 6 -4.77 10.52 13.35
C PRO A 6 -3.41 9.99 13.85
N ARG A 7 -3.03 10.39 15.08
CA ARG A 7 -1.81 9.87 15.72
C ARG A 7 -2.03 8.39 16.03
N ARG A 8 -0.96 7.59 15.94
CA ARG A 8 -0.99 6.12 16.18
C ARG A 8 -1.90 5.34 15.22
N TRP A 9 -2.11 5.83 14.00
CA TRP A 9 -2.75 5.04 12.94
C TRP A 9 -1.94 3.74 12.74
N ARG A 10 -2.58 2.57 12.90
CA ARG A 10 -1.93 1.25 12.74
C ARG A 10 -2.17 0.56 11.40
N GLY A 11 -3.02 1.13 10.56
CA GLY A 11 -3.43 0.56 9.29
C GLY A 11 -4.93 0.33 9.31
N ALA A 12 -5.47 -0.04 8.16
CA ALA A 12 -6.81 -0.58 8.05
C ALA A 12 -6.77 -1.71 7.03
N LEU A 13 -7.49 -2.80 7.30
CA LEU A 13 -7.73 -3.83 6.30
C LEU A 13 -8.96 -3.42 5.50
N LEU A 14 -8.78 -3.39 4.19
CA LEU A 14 -9.81 -3.04 3.23
C LEU A 14 -10.04 -4.22 2.28
N PRO A 15 -11.30 -4.50 1.88
CA PRO A 15 -11.56 -5.50 0.85
C PRO A 15 -10.84 -5.14 -0.46
N SER A 16 -10.25 -6.10 -1.16
CA SER A 16 -9.44 -5.82 -2.36
C SER A 16 -10.21 -5.12 -3.49
N LYS A 17 -11.54 -5.29 -3.52
CA LYS A 17 -12.45 -4.62 -4.46
C LYS A 17 -12.56 -3.09 -4.28
N VAL A 18 -12.06 -2.52 -3.19
CA VAL A 18 -12.16 -1.08 -2.97
C VAL A 18 -11.05 -0.33 -3.68
N THR A 19 -11.35 0.88 -4.12
CA THR A 19 -10.34 1.84 -4.57
C THR A 19 -10.08 2.84 -3.46
N VAL A 20 -8.81 3.05 -3.12
CA VAL A 20 -8.39 4.12 -2.20
C VAL A 20 -7.91 5.30 -3.02
N THR A 21 -8.45 6.49 -2.75
CA THR A 21 -7.97 7.74 -3.33
C THR A 21 -7.35 8.60 -2.25
N ILE A 22 -6.16 9.13 -2.50
CA ILE A 22 -5.42 10.01 -1.62
C ILE A 22 -5.24 11.34 -2.34
N ASP A 23 -5.84 12.39 -1.80
CA ASP A 23 -5.70 13.75 -2.31
C ASP A 23 -4.61 14.50 -1.54
N VAL A 24 -3.70 15.15 -2.28
CA VAL A 24 -2.63 15.97 -1.69
C VAL A 24 -3.17 17.39 -1.51
N LEU A 25 -3.46 17.73 -0.25
CA LEU A 25 -3.92 19.07 0.10
C LEU A 25 -2.77 20.08 0.01
N GLU A 26 -3.06 21.26 -0.55
CA GLU A 26 -2.10 22.35 -0.71
C GLU A 26 -0.78 21.91 -1.40
N SER A 27 -0.88 21.10 -2.47
CA SER A 27 0.27 20.51 -3.16
C SER A 27 1.35 21.52 -3.58
N GLU A 28 0.98 22.75 -3.91
CA GLU A 28 1.93 23.83 -4.23
C GLU A 28 2.79 24.26 -3.04
N LYS A 29 2.21 24.25 -1.83
CA LYS A 29 2.93 24.61 -0.59
C LYS A 29 3.68 23.41 -0.02
N ARG A 30 3.16 22.21 -0.24
CA ARG A 30 3.65 20.95 0.32
C ARG A 30 3.68 19.88 -0.78
N PRO A 31 4.68 19.92 -1.67
CA PRO A 31 4.79 18.91 -2.72
C PRO A 31 5.04 17.53 -2.10
N VAL A 32 4.40 16.51 -2.69
CA VAL A 32 4.50 15.11 -2.29
C VAL A 32 4.93 14.29 -3.49
N ASN A 33 5.76 13.26 -3.25
CA ASN A 33 6.11 12.26 -4.25
C ASN A 33 5.38 10.95 -3.93
N ALA A 34 4.97 10.22 -4.97
CA ALA A 34 4.45 8.87 -4.87
C ALA A 34 5.50 7.89 -5.38
N VAL A 35 5.71 6.79 -4.65
CA VAL A 35 6.67 5.74 -5.01
C VAL A 35 5.96 4.39 -4.99
N ALA A 36 6.14 3.60 -6.05
CA ALA A 36 5.72 2.22 -6.16
C ALA A 36 6.90 1.37 -6.64
N ASP A 37 7.45 0.56 -5.75
CA ASP A 37 8.71 -0.17 -5.94
C ASP A 37 9.84 0.78 -6.37
N HIS A 38 10.37 0.60 -7.59
CA HIS A 38 11.38 1.44 -8.22
C HIS A 38 10.85 2.65 -9.00
N ASN A 39 9.52 2.80 -9.13
CA ASN A 39 8.91 3.89 -9.91
C ASN A 39 8.56 5.06 -8.99
N GLU A 40 9.16 6.23 -9.22
CA GLU A 40 8.85 7.48 -8.53
C GLU A 40 8.12 8.46 -9.46
N VAL A 41 7.04 9.05 -8.96
CA VAL A 41 6.34 10.18 -9.58
C VAL A 41 6.40 11.36 -8.63
N LYS A 42 6.96 12.48 -9.10
CA LYS A 42 7.17 13.70 -8.30
C LYS A 42 5.98 14.65 -8.40
N SER A 43 5.78 15.45 -7.34
CA SER A 43 4.75 16.51 -7.29
C SER A 43 3.34 16.02 -7.64
N VAL A 44 2.92 14.90 -7.04
CA VAL A 44 1.58 14.35 -7.27
C VAL A 44 0.50 15.19 -6.58
N THR A 45 -0.65 15.32 -7.22
CA THR A 45 -1.84 15.97 -6.65
C THR A 45 -2.87 14.96 -6.13
N GLN A 46 -2.90 13.77 -6.73
CA GLN A 46 -3.79 12.68 -6.36
C GLN A 46 -3.13 11.33 -6.64
N VAL A 47 -3.37 10.36 -5.77
CA VAL A 47 -2.96 8.96 -5.94
C VAL A 47 -4.20 8.07 -5.85
N ARG A 48 -4.39 7.19 -6.82
CA ARG A 48 -5.47 6.20 -6.83
C ARG A 48 -4.89 4.79 -6.78
N VAL A 49 -5.29 4.01 -5.78
CA VAL A 49 -4.81 2.65 -5.54
C VAL A 49 -5.98 1.68 -5.69
N ALA A 50 -5.82 0.66 -6.52
CA ALA A 50 -6.76 -0.43 -6.72
C ALA A 50 -6.02 -1.72 -7.10
N GLU A 51 -6.61 -2.86 -6.80
CA GLU A 51 -6.11 -4.17 -7.25
C GLU A 51 -6.31 -4.32 -8.77
N SER A 52 -5.24 -4.67 -9.50
CA SER A 52 -5.34 -5.12 -10.89
C SER A 52 -5.86 -6.55 -10.93
N LYS A 53 -6.84 -6.84 -11.78
CA LYS A 53 -7.39 -8.19 -11.98
C LYS A 53 -6.76 -8.92 -13.16
N ASP A 54 -6.01 -8.18 -13.98
CA ASP A 54 -5.47 -8.68 -15.24
C ASP A 54 -4.00 -9.11 -15.11
N ASP A 55 -3.31 -8.58 -14.09
CA ASP A 55 -1.90 -8.88 -13.82
C ASP A 55 -1.79 -9.99 -12.76
N THR A 56 -1.30 -11.17 -13.17
CA THR A 56 -1.02 -12.27 -12.24
C THR A 56 0.40 -12.79 -12.42
N THR A 57 1.01 -13.21 -11.32
CA THR A 57 2.31 -13.87 -11.31
C THR A 57 2.22 -15.20 -10.57
N ARG A 58 3.04 -16.17 -10.97
CA ARG A 58 3.10 -17.49 -10.32
C ARG A 58 4.34 -17.56 -9.46
N ILE A 59 4.14 -17.82 -8.17
CA ILE A 59 5.23 -18.01 -7.21
C ILE A 59 5.33 -19.49 -6.89
N LEU A 60 6.53 -20.05 -6.93
CA LEU A 60 6.79 -21.41 -6.49
C LEU A 60 6.93 -21.44 -4.97
N THR A 61 6.26 -22.40 -4.34
CA THR A 61 6.13 -22.47 -2.89
C THR A 61 6.41 -23.89 -2.40
N ASP A 62 7.09 -24.03 -1.28
CA ASP A 62 7.23 -25.30 -0.58
C ASP A 62 5.96 -25.59 0.24
N SER A 63 5.34 -26.75 0.04
CA SER A 63 4.15 -27.17 0.78
C SER A 63 4.36 -27.32 2.29
N SER A 64 5.60 -27.50 2.74
CA SER A 64 5.93 -27.55 4.17
C SER A 64 5.98 -26.16 4.83
N HIS A 65 5.97 -25.08 4.03
CA HIS A 65 6.01 -23.69 4.48
C HIS A 65 4.86 -22.88 3.83
N SER A 66 3.72 -22.85 4.51
CA SER A 66 2.53 -22.12 4.05
C SER A 66 2.80 -20.62 3.89
N TRP A 67 2.49 -20.08 2.72
CA TRP A 67 2.53 -18.63 2.47
C TRP A 67 1.55 -17.84 3.32
N ASN A 68 0.43 -18.45 3.67
CA ASN A 68 -0.60 -17.80 4.47
C ASN A 68 -0.07 -17.48 5.88
N ASP A 69 0.64 -18.43 6.48
CA ASP A 69 1.22 -18.27 7.81
C ASP A 69 2.32 -17.20 7.79
N ARG A 70 3.11 -17.16 6.72
CA ARG A 70 4.15 -16.14 6.53
C ARG A 70 3.57 -14.73 6.37
N ILE A 71 2.54 -14.56 5.54
CA ILE A 71 1.87 -13.28 5.33
C ILE A 71 1.29 -12.75 6.64
N LEU A 72 0.59 -13.61 7.39
CA LEU A 72 0.02 -13.21 8.68
C LEU A 72 1.11 -12.82 9.69
N ALA A 73 2.21 -13.58 9.72
CA ALA A 73 3.34 -13.26 10.57
C ALA A 73 3.98 -11.91 10.22
N GLU A 74 4.31 -11.68 8.94
CA GLU A 74 4.96 -10.45 8.49
C GLU A 74 4.06 -9.19 8.64
N GLN A 75 2.75 -9.32 8.45
CA GLN A 75 1.84 -8.18 8.48
C GLN A 75 1.34 -7.80 9.87
N PHE A 76 1.25 -8.75 10.81
CA PHE A 76 0.54 -8.53 12.08
C PHE A 76 1.30 -8.96 13.33
N LEU A 77 2.36 -9.79 13.23
CA LEU A 77 3.17 -10.13 14.39
C LEU A 77 4.28 -9.07 14.60
N PRO A 78 4.61 -8.72 15.87
CA PRO A 78 5.58 -7.68 16.18
C PRO A 78 7.03 -8.01 15.79
#